data_AF-A0A925EZG4-F1
#
_entry.id   AF-A0A925EZG4-F1
#
_cell.length_a   1.000
_cell.length_b   1.000
_cell.length_c   1.000
_cell.angle_alpha   90.00
_cell.angle_beta   90.00
_cell.angle_gamma   90.00
#
_symmetry.space_group_name_H-M   'P 1'
#
loop_
_entity.id
_entity.type
_entity.pdbx_description
1 polymer ?
#
loop_
_entity_poly.entity_id
_entity_poly.type
_entity_poly.pdbx_seq_one_letter_code
_entity_poly.pdbx_strand_id
1 'polypeptide(L)'
;MNNIHLSRWKDAADAAKTVVDLPQKEYALYTHCSTLLRAFDNAKIIFTGGGAASNPSEVANYPIGFNKGQIGITSYRDMSDAYEVLSTGKLITAPTSDGNPENPCPGRTSRLALNIVTNMGRLSTLSAVTKPVQVYFGSKDGGSVNSTPKPGLV
;
A
#
# COMPACT_ATOMS: atom_id res chain seq x y z
N MET A 1 38.64 4.30 -9.77
CA MET A 1 37.20 4.14 -9.52
C MET A 1 36.65 5.51 -9.17
N ASN A 2 35.73 6.05 -9.98
CA ASN A 2 35.32 7.44 -9.85
C ASN A 2 34.35 7.62 -8.67
N ASN A 3 34.67 8.55 -7.76
CA ASN A 3 33.94 8.86 -6.52
C ASN A 3 32.57 9.55 -6.72
N ILE A 4 32.03 9.52 -7.94
CA ILE A 4 30.75 10.14 -8.33
C ILE A 4 29.55 9.62 -7.54
N HIS A 5 29.61 8.39 -7.02
CA HIS A 5 28.55 7.88 -6.13
C HIS A 5 28.63 8.54 -4.75
N LEU A 6 29.83 8.71 -4.19
CA LEU A 6 30.02 9.26 -2.86
C LEU A 6 29.55 10.73 -2.78
N SER A 7 29.88 11.54 -3.80
CA SER A 7 29.42 12.94 -3.85
C SER A 7 27.90 13.03 -3.99
N ARG A 8 27.28 12.20 -4.84
CA ARG A 8 25.82 12.19 -5.01
C ARG A 8 25.06 11.77 -3.74
N TRP A 9 25.60 10.84 -2.96
CA TRP A 9 25.00 10.48 -1.67
C TRP A 9 25.07 11.63 -0.66
N LYS A 10 26.18 12.37 -0.66
CA LYS A 10 26.31 13.57 0.15
C LYS A 10 25.32 14.66 -0.27
N ASP A 11 25.27 14.97 -1.57
CA ASP A 11 24.34 15.98 -2.10
C ASP A 11 22.88 15.62 -1.79
N ALA A 12 22.51 14.34 -1.91
CA ALA A 12 21.17 13.85 -1.56
C ALA A 12 20.86 14.00 -0.06
N ALA A 13 21.81 13.70 0.82
CA ALA A 13 21.65 13.87 2.26
C ALA A 13 21.51 15.35 2.66
N ASP A 14 22.31 16.23 2.07
CA ASP A 14 22.27 17.67 2.30
C ASP A 14 20.93 18.27 1.80
N ALA A 15 20.43 17.82 0.65
CA ALA A 15 19.11 18.20 0.14
C ALA A 15 17.96 17.71 1.03
N ALA A 16 18.00 16.45 1.48
CA ALA A 16 17.00 15.90 2.40
C ALA A 16 16.98 16.67 3.74
N LYS A 17 18.17 17.03 4.26
CA LYS A 17 18.29 17.83 5.49
C LYS A 17 17.65 19.20 5.34
N THR A 18 17.81 19.83 4.19
CA THR A 18 17.18 21.13 3.90
C THR A 18 15.66 21.05 3.99
N VAL A 19 15.04 19.96 3.50
CA VAL A 19 13.59 19.73 3.63
C VAL A 19 13.17 19.49 5.08
N VAL A 20 13.96 18.70 5.82
CA VAL A 20 13.70 18.43 7.25
C VAL A 20 13.78 19.71 8.11
N ASP A 21 14.65 20.65 7.73
CA ASP A 21 14.84 21.92 8.43
C ASP A 21 13.83 23.00 8.08
N LEU A 22 12.95 22.75 7.10
CA LEU A 22 11.84 23.66 6.82
C LEU A 22 10.94 23.78 8.06
N PRO A 23 10.36 24.97 8.32
CA PRO A 23 9.45 25.16 9.45
C PRO A 23 8.31 24.13 9.44
N GLN A 24 7.94 23.56 10.59
CA GLN A 24 6.87 22.54 10.68
C GLN A 24 5.50 22.97 10.14
N LYS A 25 5.27 24.29 10.00
CA LYS A 25 4.08 24.86 9.37
C LYS A 25 4.04 24.64 7.84
N GLU A 26 5.16 24.29 7.22
CA GLU A 26 5.28 24.00 5.79
C GLU A 26 5.16 22.49 5.54
N TYR A 27 5.94 21.68 6.27
CA TYR A 27 5.87 20.22 6.15
C TYR A 27 5.98 19.50 7.49
N ALA A 28 5.20 18.42 7.65
CA ALA A 28 5.17 17.60 8.85
C ALA A 28 4.79 16.14 8.53
N LEU A 29 5.13 15.23 9.44
CA LEU A 29 4.66 13.86 9.36
C LEU A 29 3.13 13.81 9.54
N TYR A 30 2.45 13.22 8.58
CA TYR A 30 1.00 13.03 8.65
C TYR A 30 0.64 11.80 9.50
N THR A 31 -0.21 12.02 10.49
CA THR A 31 -0.63 11.01 11.47
C THR A 31 -1.64 10.00 10.91
N HIS A 32 -2.37 10.35 9.85
CA HIS A 32 -3.43 9.53 9.27
C HIS A 32 -3.04 8.97 7.91
N CYS A 33 -2.21 7.94 7.87
CA CYS A 33 -1.77 7.34 6.59
C CYS A 33 -2.94 6.87 5.69
N SER A 34 -4.13 6.56 6.23
CA SER A 34 -5.33 6.19 5.46
C SER A 34 -5.97 7.32 4.68
N THR A 35 -5.73 8.58 5.05
CA THR A 35 -6.32 9.75 4.39
C THR A 35 -5.27 10.61 3.69
N LEU A 36 -4.00 10.20 3.72
CA LEU A 36 -2.87 10.95 3.17
C LEU A 36 -3.08 11.36 1.70
N LEU A 37 -3.63 10.48 0.88
CA LEU A 37 -3.83 10.71 -0.55
C LEU A 37 -5.27 11.13 -0.90
N ARG A 38 -6.09 11.44 0.11
CA ARG A 38 -7.47 11.96 -0.10
C ARG A 38 -7.53 13.48 -0.23
N ALA A 39 -6.43 14.16 0.11
CA ALA A 39 -6.26 15.59 -0.01
C ALA A 39 -5.03 15.88 -0.87
N PHE A 40 -4.99 17.06 -1.49
CA PHE A 40 -3.90 17.46 -2.38
C PHE A 40 -2.87 18.36 -1.68
N ASP A 41 -3.17 18.81 -0.45
CA ASP A 41 -2.57 19.97 0.21
C ASP A 41 -2.28 19.73 1.71
N ASN A 42 -2.14 18.48 2.15
CA ASN A 42 -1.74 18.23 3.53
C ASN A 42 -0.22 18.43 3.74
N ALA A 43 0.17 18.67 4.99
CA ALA A 43 1.56 18.97 5.37
C ALA A 43 2.60 17.88 5.05
N LYS A 44 2.21 16.67 4.61
CA LYS A 44 3.17 15.65 4.15
C LYS A 44 3.39 15.69 2.63
N ILE A 45 2.52 16.35 1.88
CA ILE A 45 2.60 16.44 0.43
C ILE A 45 3.55 17.57 0.05
N ILE A 46 4.70 17.22 -0.52
CA ILE A 46 5.67 18.18 -1.06
C ILE A 46 5.27 18.65 -2.47
N PHE A 47 4.69 17.75 -3.26
CA PHE A 47 4.26 18.04 -4.62
C PHE A 47 3.13 17.11 -5.05
N THR A 48 2.11 17.68 -5.70
CA THR A 48 1.02 16.94 -6.36
C THR A 48 0.77 17.48 -7.76
N GLY A 49 0.40 16.58 -8.67
CA GLY A 49 -0.18 16.97 -9.94
C GLY A 49 -1.67 17.24 -9.78
N GLY A 50 -2.12 18.46 -10.05
CA GLY A 50 -3.54 18.80 -10.11
C GLY A 50 -4.15 18.32 -11.42
N GLY A 51 -5.16 17.47 -11.34
CA GLY A 51 -5.97 17.03 -12.47
C GLY A 51 -7.45 17.31 -12.23
N ALA A 52 -8.24 17.44 -13.30
CA ALA A 52 -9.69 17.46 -13.18
C ALA A 52 -10.20 16.15 -12.54
N ALA A 53 -11.35 16.22 -11.87
CA ALA A 53 -11.99 15.05 -11.29
C ALA A 53 -12.18 13.96 -12.36
N SER A 54 -11.41 12.88 -12.24
CA SER A 54 -11.40 11.75 -13.14
C SER A 54 -11.13 10.49 -12.31
N ASN A 55 -11.60 9.34 -12.77
CA ASN A 55 -11.43 8.07 -12.08
C ASN A 55 -10.79 6.92 -12.89
N PRO A 56 -9.99 7.17 -13.97
CA PRO A 56 -9.45 6.08 -14.77
C PRO A 56 -8.48 5.19 -13.97
N SER A 57 -7.73 5.78 -13.04
CA SER A 57 -6.81 5.06 -12.16
C SER A 57 -7.57 4.12 -11.20
N GLU A 58 -8.70 4.55 -10.67
CA GLU A 58 -9.55 3.74 -9.79
C GLU A 58 -10.23 2.61 -10.56
N VAL A 59 -10.80 2.91 -11.73
CA VAL A 59 -11.40 1.93 -12.65
C VAL A 59 -10.39 0.84 -13.01
N ALA A 60 -9.16 1.24 -13.36
CA ALA A 60 -8.10 0.32 -13.72
C ALA A 60 -7.71 -0.63 -12.58
N ASN A 61 -7.79 -0.19 -11.32
CA ASN A 61 -7.25 -0.91 -10.16
C ASN A 61 -8.32 -1.54 -9.26
N TYR A 62 -9.61 -1.25 -9.46
CA TYR A 62 -10.67 -1.90 -8.70
C TYR A 62 -10.77 -3.39 -9.04
N PRO A 63 -11.12 -4.25 -8.05
CA PRO A 63 -11.30 -5.67 -8.32
C PRO A 63 -12.43 -5.90 -9.34
N ILE A 64 -12.33 -6.96 -10.16
CA ILE A 64 -13.21 -7.16 -11.33
C ILE A 64 -14.69 -7.30 -10.98
N GLY A 65 -15.02 -7.80 -9.79
CA GLY A 65 -16.41 -7.91 -9.35
C GLY A 65 -16.97 -6.62 -8.74
N PHE A 66 -16.28 -5.48 -8.92
CA PHE A 66 -16.74 -4.14 -8.59
C PHE A 66 -17.04 -3.35 -9.86
N ASN A 67 -17.88 -2.31 -9.74
CA ASN A 67 -18.34 -1.53 -10.90
C ASN A 67 -17.14 -0.95 -11.67
N LYS A 68 -17.04 -1.30 -12.96
CA LYS A 68 -15.95 -0.94 -13.88
C LYS A 68 -14.55 -1.42 -13.44
N GLY A 69 -14.42 -2.34 -12.48
CA GLY A 69 -13.11 -2.80 -12.01
C GLY A 69 -12.36 -3.64 -13.05
N GLN A 70 -11.05 -3.45 -13.15
CA GLN A 70 -10.19 -4.09 -14.14
C GLN A 70 -9.00 -4.87 -13.52
N ILE A 71 -8.94 -5.02 -12.19
CA ILE A 71 -7.91 -5.72 -11.39
C ILE A 71 -6.51 -5.11 -11.43
N GLY A 72 -6.08 -4.49 -12.53
CA GLY A 72 -4.87 -3.65 -12.66
C GLY A 72 -3.67 -4.09 -11.83
N ILE A 73 -3.50 -3.49 -10.66
CA ILE A 73 -2.44 -3.79 -9.69
C ILE A 73 -2.86 -4.94 -8.76
N THR A 74 -2.13 -6.04 -8.85
CA THR A 74 -2.19 -7.13 -7.86
C THR A 74 -0.88 -7.17 -7.07
N SER A 75 -0.99 -7.32 -5.75
CA SER A 75 0.18 -7.49 -4.89
C SER A 75 0.74 -8.90 -5.06
N TYR A 76 2.06 -8.99 -5.19
CA TYR A 76 2.77 -10.28 -5.16
C TYR A 76 3.06 -10.69 -3.71
N ARG A 77 3.26 -11.99 -3.48
CA ARG A 77 3.47 -12.57 -2.14
C ARG A 77 4.62 -11.89 -1.40
N ASP A 78 5.74 -11.65 -2.06
CA ASP A 78 6.90 -11.05 -1.37
C ASP A 78 6.68 -9.57 -0.97
N MET A 79 5.74 -8.84 -1.61
CA MET A 79 5.33 -7.52 -1.11
C MET A 79 4.52 -7.63 0.18
N SER A 80 3.64 -8.63 0.29
CA SER A 80 2.91 -8.91 1.53
C SER A 80 3.87 -9.35 2.64
N ASP A 81 4.89 -10.15 2.32
CA ASP A 81 5.86 -10.66 3.30
C ASP A 81 6.84 -9.59 3.79
N ALA A 82 7.08 -8.54 3.00
CA ALA A 82 7.91 -7.40 3.36
C ALA A 82 7.34 -6.55 4.52
N TYR A 83 6.07 -6.71 4.87
CA TYR A 83 5.49 -6.02 6.02
C TYR A 83 5.92 -6.70 7.35
N GLU A 84 6.09 -5.94 8.42
CA GLU A 84 6.48 -6.50 9.71
C GLU A 84 5.26 -7.00 10.50
N VAL A 85 5.49 -7.97 11.39
CA VAL A 85 4.57 -8.37 12.46
C VAL A 85 4.70 -7.39 13.62
N LEU A 86 3.58 -6.86 14.13
CA LEU A 86 3.58 -5.75 15.11
C LEU A 86 4.22 -6.13 16.46
N SER A 87 4.00 -7.35 16.93
CA SER A 87 4.50 -7.85 18.22
C SER A 87 6.02 -8.01 18.23
N THR A 88 6.62 -8.36 17.10
CA THR A 88 8.06 -8.67 17.00
C THR A 88 8.87 -7.64 16.23
N GLY A 89 8.23 -6.80 15.41
CA GLY A 89 8.91 -5.88 14.48
C GLY A 89 9.69 -6.60 13.39
N LYS A 90 9.43 -7.90 13.17
CA LYS A 90 10.17 -8.75 12.23
C LYS A 90 9.31 -9.08 11.02
N LEU A 91 9.97 -9.44 9.92
CA LEU A 91 9.31 -10.01 8.76
C LEU A 91 8.62 -11.32 9.16
N ILE A 92 7.47 -11.62 8.54
CA ILE A 92 6.72 -12.86 8.79
C ILE A 92 7.52 -14.13 8.43
N THR A 93 8.50 -14.00 7.54
CA THR A 93 9.41 -15.08 7.14
C THR A 93 10.59 -15.27 8.10
N ALA A 94 10.78 -14.37 9.08
CA ALA A 94 11.87 -14.49 10.03
C ALA A 94 11.61 -15.68 10.99
N PRO A 95 12.64 -16.49 11.34
CA PRO A 95 12.48 -17.67 12.20
C PRO A 95 11.89 -17.38 13.58
N THR A 96 12.03 -16.14 14.04
CA THR A 96 11.57 -15.66 15.35
C THR A 96 10.33 -14.77 15.25
N SER A 97 9.68 -14.74 14.08
CA SER A 97 8.38 -14.09 13.96
C SER A 97 7.32 -15.01 14.56
N ASP A 98 6.34 -14.43 15.22
CA ASP A 98 5.15 -15.09 15.76
C ASP A 98 3.96 -14.99 14.78
N GLY A 99 4.21 -14.58 13.53
CA GLY A 99 3.19 -14.53 12.50
C GLY A 99 2.80 -15.92 12.01
N ASN A 100 1.53 -16.09 11.64
CA ASN A 100 1.03 -17.34 11.06
C ASN A 100 1.18 -17.30 9.52
N PRO A 101 2.04 -18.13 8.90
CA PRO A 101 2.15 -18.18 7.44
C PRO A 101 0.85 -18.63 6.74
N GLU A 102 0.05 -19.45 7.42
CA GLU A 102 -1.26 -19.95 6.98
C GLU A 102 -2.41 -18.99 7.34
N ASN A 103 -2.10 -17.80 7.86
CA ASN A 103 -3.03 -16.69 7.97
C ASN A 103 -2.20 -15.40 8.13
N PRO A 104 -1.61 -14.88 7.03
CA PRO A 104 -0.52 -13.92 7.12
C PRO A 104 -0.96 -12.49 7.43
N CYS A 105 -2.27 -12.23 7.52
CA CYS A 105 -2.84 -10.88 7.59
C CYS A 105 -3.02 -10.33 9.03
N PRO A 106 -3.49 -11.11 10.02
CA PRO A 106 -3.64 -10.65 11.40
C PRO A 106 -2.30 -10.26 12.07
N GLY A 107 -2.34 -9.25 12.94
CA GLY A 107 -1.16 -8.85 13.75
C GLY A 107 -0.04 -8.15 12.96
N ARG A 108 -0.29 -7.75 11.72
CA ARG A 108 0.68 -7.05 10.86
C ARG A 108 0.62 -5.54 11.02
N THR A 109 1.69 -4.85 10.62
CA THR A 109 1.74 -3.39 10.63
C THR A 109 0.53 -2.78 9.93
N SER A 110 0.00 -1.69 10.49
CA SER A 110 -1.17 -0.98 9.94
C SER A 110 -0.98 -0.57 8.47
N ARG A 111 0.28 -0.44 8.02
CA ARG A 111 0.61 -0.18 6.61
C ARG A 111 0.19 -1.30 5.66
N LEU A 112 0.12 -2.56 6.09
CA LEU A 112 -0.35 -3.66 5.23
C LEU A 112 -1.79 -3.42 4.79
N ALA A 113 -2.68 -3.13 5.75
CA ALA A 113 -4.10 -2.86 5.49
C ALA A 113 -4.37 -1.56 4.71
N LEU A 114 -3.39 -0.65 4.64
CA LEU A 114 -3.48 0.57 3.84
C LEU A 114 -3.11 0.35 2.37
N ASN A 115 -2.25 -0.62 2.08
CA ASN A 115 -1.70 -0.84 0.74
C ASN A 115 -2.27 -2.09 0.06
N ILE A 116 -2.71 -3.08 0.83
CA ILE A 116 -3.19 -4.36 0.32
C ILE A 116 -4.60 -4.63 0.86
N VAL A 117 -5.54 -4.81 -0.05
CA VAL A 117 -6.88 -5.28 0.28
C VAL A 117 -6.84 -6.80 0.37
N THR A 118 -7.00 -7.33 1.58
CA THR A 118 -6.98 -8.76 1.87
C THR A 118 -8.37 -9.38 1.72
N ASN A 119 -8.47 -10.72 1.82
CA ASN A 119 -9.75 -11.40 1.78
C ASN A 119 -10.70 -10.87 2.86
N MET A 120 -11.95 -10.67 2.46
CA MET A 120 -12.99 -10.04 3.25
C MET A 120 -12.72 -8.58 3.66
N GLY A 121 -11.67 -7.96 3.13
CA GLY A 121 -11.35 -6.56 3.33
C GLY A 121 -12.40 -5.62 2.72
N ARG A 122 -12.49 -4.40 3.26
CA ARG A 122 -13.38 -3.36 2.75
C ARG A 122 -12.59 -2.33 1.96
N LEU A 123 -13.07 -1.99 0.76
CA LEU A 123 -12.56 -0.88 -0.01
C LEU A 123 -13.21 0.42 0.51
N SER A 124 -12.51 1.13 1.39
CA SER A 124 -13.06 2.25 2.17
C SER A 124 -13.38 3.51 1.35
N THR A 125 -12.98 3.56 0.08
CA THR A 125 -13.18 4.73 -0.81
C THR A 125 -14.55 4.80 -1.46
N LEU A 126 -15.38 3.77 -1.32
CA LEU A 126 -16.71 3.74 -1.91
C LEU A 126 -17.75 3.57 -0.80
N SER A 127 -18.38 4.66 -0.36
CA SER A 127 -19.58 4.58 0.50
C SER A 127 -20.71 3.74 -0.13
N ALA A 128 -20.63 3.43 -1.43
CA ALA A 128 -21.52 2.54 -2.17
C ALA A 128 -21.10 1.05 -2.15
N VAL A 129 -19.94 0.71 -1.60
CA VAL A 129 -19.47 -0.68 -1.47
C VAL A 129 -19.97 -1.27 -0.16
N THR A 130 -21.06 -2.03 -0.26
CA THR A 130 -21.65 -2.77 0.84
C THR A 130 -21.08 -4.18 1.00
N LYS A 131 -20.37 -4.68 -0.02
CA LYS A 131 -19.78 -6.02 -0.01
C LYS A 131 -18.28 -6.03 0.31
N PRO A 132 -17.79 -7.01 1.08
CA PRO A 132 -16.36 -7.23 1.24
C PRO A 132 -15.73 -7.81 -0.04
N VAL A 133 -14.43 -7.58 -0.25
CA VAL A 133 -13.67 -8.14 -1.38
C VAL A 133 -13.41 -9.63 -1.15
N GLN A 134 -13.58 -10.45 -2.19
CA GLN A 134 -13.38 -11.90 -2.12
C GLN A 134 -12.18 -12.33 -2.97
N VAL A 135 -11.02 -12.66 -2.38
CA VAL A 135 -9.79 -12.99 -3.14
C VAL A 135 -9.44 -14.48 -3.16
N TYR A 136 -10.44 -15.34 -3.28
CA TYR A 136 -10.27 -16.80 -3.37
C TYR A 136 -10.66 -17.35 -4.75
N PHE A 137 -10.15 -18.53 -5.08
CA PHE A 137 -10.42 -19.17 -6.36
C PHE A 137 -11.92 -19.42 -6.56
N GLY A 138 -12.46 -19.03 -7.72
CA GLY A 138 -13.88 -19.15 -8.03
C GLY A 138 -14.77 -18.08 -7.39
N SER A 139 -14.20 -17.10 -6.68
CA SER A 139 -14.96 -15.96 -6.18
C SER A 139 -15.32 -14.98 -7.31
N LYS A 140 -16.25 -14.05 -7.02
CA LYS A 140 -16.63 -12.98 -7.96
C LYS A 140 -15.51 -11.98 -8.24
N ASP A 141 -14.57 -11.80 -7.30
CA ASP A 141 -13.50 -10.80 -7.39
C ASP A 141 -12.11 -11.43 -7.69
N GLY A 142 -11.97 -12.76 -7.56
CA GLY A 142 -10.72 -13.51 -7.73
C GLY A 142 -10.39 -13.91 -9.17
N GLY A 143 -11.28 -13.59 -10.12
CA GLY A 143 -11.12 -13.84 -11.54
C GLY A 143 -11.13 -15.32 -11.94
N SER A 144 -11.59 -15.59 -13.15
CA SER A 144 -11.52 -16.91 -13.77
C SER A 144 -10.06 -17.28 -14.08
N VAL A 145 -9.53 -18.24 -13.34
CA VAL A 145 -8.45 -19.20 -13.63
C VAL A 145 -7.01 -18.77 -13.92
N ASN A 146 -6.65 -17.54 -14.33
CA ASN A 146 -5.23 -17.27 -14.73
C ASN A 146 -4.56 -16.02 -14.14
N SER A 147 -5.22 -15.23 -13.29
CA SER A 147 -4.65 -14.00 -12.70
C SER A 147 -4.66 -13.98 -11.17
N THR A 148 -4.85 -15.15 -10.55
CA THR A 148 -4.94 -15.29 -9.10
C THR A 148 -3.54 -15.23 -8.48
N PRO A 149 -3.31 -14.51 -7.37
CA PRO A 149 -2.18 -14.79 -6.51
C PRO A 149 -2.25 -16.28 -6.14
N LYS A 150 -1.14 -17.01 -6.31
CA LYS A 150 -1.08 -18.46 -6.04
C LYS A 150 -1.72 -18.82 -4.69
N PRO A 151 -2.43 -19.96 -4.60
CA PRO A 151 -3.12 -20.41 -3.40
C PRO A 151 -2.20 -20.40 -2.16
N GLY A 152 -2.74 -19.94 -1.03
CA GLY A 152 -2.04 -19.79 0.25
C GLY A 152 -2.19 -18.42 0.92
N LEU A 153 -3.24 -17.64 0.57
CA LEU A 153 -3.77 -16.55 1.40
C LEU A 153 -5.10 -16.96 2.04
N VAL A 154 -5.25 -18.26 2.33
CA VAL A 154 -6.26 -18.77 3.26
C VAL A 154 -5.69 -18.62 4.66
#